data_AF-A0A2S4MPU8-F1
#
_entry.id   AF-A0A2S4MPU8-F1
#
_cell.length_a   1.000
_cell.length_b   1.000
_cell.length_c   1.000
_cell.angle_alpha   90.00
_cell.angle_beta   90.00
_cell.angle_gamma   90.00
#
_symmetry.space_group_name_H-M   'P 1'
#
loop_
_entity.id
_entity.type
_entity.pdbx_description
1 polymer ?
#
loop_
_entity_poly.entity_id
_entity_poly.type
_entity_poly.pdbx_seq_one_letter_code
_entity_poly.pdbx_strand_id
1 'polypeptide(L)'
;MTLWNPLKPCLATSLAAALCAAGLLAANAHAQGTPATPASAPSGFADAAASAALAKAASQAAAQPASAGVALTPDGTPPVVQWTLQVMRDGQQIDSFDGATTVGQARTDTHHKVVTHNVGCKDQPAGSIDLQRTITVSPLQANASAALLQIDAQETLENPAAPKTTDGCKLPPQPRQIGASHPGLNVPAGQWVNWTIVDKDPTIVYRVRASLAPPSAQP
;
A
#
# COMPACT_ATOMS: atom_id res chain seq x y z
N MET A 1 -13.53 -2.02 61.89
CA MET A 1 -13.52 -3.48 61.68
C MET A 1 -13.02 -3.69 60.24
N THR A 2 -11.74 -3.98 60.00
CA THR A 2 -11.05 -5.30 60.12
C THR A 2 -11.52 -6.30 59.05
N LEU A 3 -10.67 -6.95 58.23
CA LEU A 3 -9.20 -7.05 58.28
C LEU A 3 -8.57 -7.48 56.92
N TRP A 4 -7.25 -7.30 56.80
CA TRP A 4 -6.25 -7.93 55.91
C TRP A 4 -6.54 -8.42 54.45
N ASN A 5 -5.67 -7.95 53.56
CA ASN A 5 -5.14 -8.66 52.37
C ASN A 5 -3.92 -9.53 52.76
N PRO A 6 -3.61 -10.65 52.08
CA PRO A 6 -2.20 -10.91 51.75
C PRO A 6 -1.88 -11.62 50.40
N LEU A 7 -0.93 -11.01 49.67
CA LEU A 7 0.29 -11.59 49.05
C LEU A 7 0.27 -12.73 47.98
N LYS A 8 1.00 -12.43 46.89
CA LYS A 8 1.72 -13.39 45.99
C LYS A 8 2.84 -14.14 46.74
N PRO A 9 3.26 -15.34 46.30
CA PRO A 9 4.54 -15.50 45.55
C PRO A 9 4.44 -16.65 44.49
N CYS A 10 5.45 -17.24 43.80
CA CYS A 10 6.90 -17.00 43.54
C CYS A 10 7.37 -17.79 42.29
N LEU A 11 8.56 -17.44 41.72
CA LEU A 11 9.51 -18.30 40.96
C LEU A 11 9.05 -18.95 39.60
N ALA A 12 9.91 -19.35 38.64
CA ALA A 12 11.37 -19.32 38.43
C ALA A 12 11.68 -18.94 36.94
N THR A 13 12.78 -18.28 36.52
CA THR A 13 14.18 -18.78 36.27
C THR A 13 14.23 -20.08 35.42
N SER A 14 15.02 -20.27 34.34
CA SER A 14 16.38 -19.80 33.90
C SER A 14 16.51 -19.98 32.34
N LEU A 15 17.29 -19.23 31.51
CA LEU A 15 18.74 -18.93 31.36
C LEU A 15 19.46 -19.80 30.26
N ALA A 16 20.56 -19.30 29.67
CA ALA A 16 21.36 -19.78 28.49
C ALA A 16 20.75 -19.43 27.10
N ALA A 17 21.44 -18.88 26.06
CA ALA A 17 22.83 -18.52 25.74
C ALA A 17 23.80 -19.62 25.20
N ALA A 18 24.23 -19.52 23.92
CA ALA A 18 25.60 -19.86 23.42
C ALA A 18 25.84 -19.59 21.90
N LEU A 19 26.90 -18.79 21.62
CA LEU A 19 27.95 -18.92 20.59
C LEU A 19 27.70 -19.17 19.06
N CYS A 20 28.31 -18.26 18.28
CA CYS A 20 29.26 -18.48 17.16
C CYS A 20 28.89 -19.25 15.88
N ALA A 21 29.01 -18.54 14.75
CA ALA A 21 29.89 -18.92 13.65
C ALA A 21 30.49 -17.66 12.99
N ALA A 22 31.75 -17.73 12.55
CA ALA A 22 32.41 -16.67 11.76
C ALA A 22 32.89 -17.26 10.43
N GLY A 23 32.76 -16.51 9.33
CA GLY A 23 33.19 -16.93 8.00
C GLY A 23 33.87 -15.78 7.27
N LEU A 24 35.13 -15.98 6.86
CA LEU A 24 35.91 -15.07 6.03
C LEU A 24 35.87 -15.48 4.55
N LEU A 25 36.62 -14.73 3.73
CA LEU A 25 36.91 -14.92 2.30
C LEU A 25 35.79 -14.49 1.34
N ALA A 26 36.09 -13.80 0.22
CA ALA A 26 37.38 -13.25 -0.24
C ALA A 26 37.18 -11.90 -0.94
N ALA A 27 38.23 -11.06 -0.91
CA ALA A 27 38.31 -9.91 -1.80
C ALA A 27 38.76 -10.36 -3.19
N ASN A 28 38.35 -9.61 -4.23
CA ASN A 28 39.04 -9.65 -5.51
C ASN A 28 39.11 -8.24 -6.09
N ALA A 29 40.32 -7.70 -6.19
CA ALA A 29 40.57 -6.35 -6.68
C ALA A 29 41.47 -6.43 -7.91
N HIS A 30 40.97 -5.94 -9.04
CA HIS A 30 41.82 -5.60 -10.18
C HIS A 30 41.50 -4.19 -10.66
N ALA A 31 42.43 -3.28 -10.40
CA ALA A 31 42.47 -1.97 -11.03
C ALA A 31 43.34 -2.04 -12.30
N GLN A 32 42.89 -1.38 -13.35
CA GLN A 32 43.69 -0.83 -14.44
C GLN A 32 42.85 0.28 -15.08
N GLY A 33 43.48 1.35 -15.58
CA GLY A 33 42.75 2.49 -16.10
C GLY A 33 43.64 3.41 -16.95
N THR A 34 42.98 4.40 -17.57
CA THR A 34 43.54 5.48 -18.42
C THR A 34 44.24 4.98 -19.71
N PRO A 35 44.44 5.84 -20.75
CA PRO A 35 44.20 7.28 -20.85
C PRO A 35 43.07 7.69 -21.82
N ALA A 36 43.04 8.97 -22.22
CA ALA A 36 41.91 9.63 -22.86
C ALA A 36 42.27 10.35 -24.17
N THR A 37 41.25 10.58 -25.01
CA THR A 37 41.13 11.60 -26.09
C THR A 37 42.16 11.56 -27.24
N PRO A 38 41.76 11.90 -28.49
CA PRO A 38 41.38 13.28 -28.85
C PRO A 38 40.03 13.39 -29.59
N ALA A 39 39.59 14.63 -29.81
CA ALA A 39 38.36 14.97 -30.51
C ALA A 39 38.56 15.13 -32.02
N SER A 40 37.50 14.91 -32.81
CA SER A 40 37.40 15.35 -34.21
C SER A 40 35.96 15.72 -34.58
N ALA A 41 35.80 16.98 -34.97
CA ALA A 41 34.67 17.59 -35.67
C ALA A 41 35.31 18.54 -36.73
N PRO A 42 34.67 18.94 -37.85
CA PRO A 42 33.23 19.26 -37.92
C PRO A 42 32.54 18.93 -39.28
N SER A 43 31.35 19.53 -39.46
CA SER A 43 30.70 19.87 -40.74
C SER A 43 30.03 18.75 -41.55
N GLY A 44 28.69 18.85 -41.65
CA GLY A 44 27.86 18.06 -42.56
C GLY A 44 26.37 18.41 -42.43
N PHE A 45 25.90 19.43 -43.15
CA PHE A 45 24.47 19.73 -43.29
C PHE A 45 23.89 18.91 -44.45
N ALA A 46 22.91 18.04 -44.18
CA ALA A 46 22.07 17.42 -45.21
C ALA A 46 20.70 16.97 -44.65
N ASP A 47 19.68 17.12 -45.49
CA ASP A 47 18.34 16.51 -45.49
C ASP A 47 17.66 16.07 -44.19
N ALA A 48 16.74 16.93 -43.72
CA ALA A 48 15.58 16.52 -42.94
C ALA A 48 14.43 16.12 -43.87
N ALA A 49 14.38 14.85 -44.32
CA ALA A 49 13.29 14.34 -45.14
C ALA A 49 12.96 12.85 -44.87
N ALA A 50 11.67 12.52 -44.96
CA ALA A 50 11.09 11.18 -45.13
C ALA A 50 11.60 10.03 -44.22
N SER A 51 10.89 9.78 -43.13
CA SER A 51 10.70 8.42 -42.60
C SER A 51 9.26 8.26 -42.14
N ALA A 52 8.38 8.05 -43.11
CA ALA A 52 6.95 7.94 -42.92
C ALA A 52 6.54 6.52 -42.47
N ALA A 53 5.66 6.47 -41.49
CA ALA A 53 4.66 5.42 -41.22
C ALA A 53 5.06 3.94 -41.38
N LEU A 54 5.08 3.21 -40.26
CA LEU A 54 4.33 1.95 -40.17
C LEU A 54 3.75 1.66 -38.76
N ALA A 55 3.07 2.65 -38.17
CA ALA A 55 2.34 2.47 -36.91
C ALA A 55 0.88 2.02 -37.18
N LYS A 56 0.67 0.70 -37.38
CA LYS A 56 -0.69 0.12 -37.49
C LYS A 56 -0.73 -1.33 -37.01
N ALA A 57 -1.89 -1.75 -36.51
CA ALA A 57 -2.24 -3.11 -36.04
C ALA A 57 -1.58 -3.57 -34.73
N ALA A 58 -2.11 -3.06 -33.61
CA ALA A 58 -2.04 -3.74 -32.30
C ALA A 58 -3.40 -3.65 -31.56
N SER A 59 -4.51 -3.79 -32.29
CA SER A 59 -5.87 -3.87 -31.73
C SER A 59 -6.07 -5.21 -31.02
N GLN A 60 -5.51 -5.37 -29.83
CA GLN A 60 -5.70 -6.58 -29.02
C GLN A 60 -7.11 -6.61 -28.42
N ALA A 61 -7.71 -7.79 -28.41
CA ALA A 61 -9.13 -7.96 -28.14
C ALA A 61 -9.49 -7.59 -26.69
N ALA A 62 -10.57 -6.83 -26.53
CA ALA A 62 -11.26 -6.73 -25.25
C ALA A 62 -11.88 -8.09 -24.91
N ALA A 63 -11.19 -8.86 -24.07
CA ALA A 63 -11.78 -10.03 -23.42
C ALA A 63 -12.96 -9.55 -22.57
N GLN A 64 -14.19 -9.83 -23.01
CA GLN A 64 -15.39 -9.51 -22.25
C GLN A 64 -15.33 -10.25 -20.91
N PRO A 65 -15.45 -9.57 -19.75
CA PRO A 65 -15.56 -10.27 -18.49
C PRO A 65 -16.82 -11.12 -18.52
N ALA A 66 -16.69 -12.41 -18.21
CA ALA A 66 -17.84 -13.30 -18.11
C ALA A 66 -18.80 -12.76 -17.04
N SER A 67 -20.07 -12.57 -17.39
CA SER A 67 -21.09 -12.01 -16.49
C SER A 67 -21.33 -12.92 -15.29
N ALA A 68 -20.58 -12.70 -14.20
CA ALA A 68 -20.89 -13.27 -12.91
C ALA A 68 -22.31 -12.81 -12.52
N GLY A 69 -23.23 -13.76 -12.34
CA GLY A 69 -24.63 -13.46 -12.07
C GLY A 69 -24.76 -12.64 -10.79
N VAL A 70 -25.23 -11.39 -10.91
CA VAL A 70 -25.55 -10.55 -9.75
C VAL A 70 -26.69 -11.24 -8.99
N ALA A 71 -26.40 -11.68 -7.76
CA ALA A 71 -27.44 -12.16 -6.86
C ALA A 71 -28.34 -10.99 -6.48
N LEU A 72 -29.55 -10.94 -7.03
CA LEU A 72 -30.55 -9.92 -6.70
C LEU A 72 -31.16 -10.20 -5.31
N THR A 73 -31.63 -9.15 -4.65
CA THR A 73 -32.49 -9.26 -3.47
C THR A 73 -33.89 -9.78 -3.86
N PRO A 74 -34.74 -10.22 -2.91
CA PRO A 74 -36.06 -10.77 -3.22
C PRO A 74 -37.01 -9.83 -3.99
N ASP A 75 -36.77 -8.52 -3.89
CA ASP A 75 -37.44 -7.43 -4.61
C ASP A 75 -36.85 -7.13 -6.01
N GLY A 76 -35.76 -7.79 -6.40
CA GLY A 76 -35.10 -7.64 -7.71
C GLY A 76 -34.00 -6.58 -7.77
N THR A 77 -33.70 -5.89 -6.68
CA THR A 77 -32.61 -4.89 -6.63
C THR A 77 -31.23 -5.56 -6.46
N PRO A 78 -30.15 -5.03 -7.05
CA PRO A 78 -28.80 -5.44 -6.67
C PRO A 78 -28.48 -5.06 -5.21
N PRO A 79 -27.99 -5.98 -4.37
CA PRO A 79 -27.78 -5.73 -2.95
C PRO A 79 -26.72 -4.65 -2.70
N VAL A 80 -26.92 -3.86 -1.64
CA VAL A 80 -25.95 -2.87 -1.17
C VAL A 80 -25.09 -3.47 -0.06
N VAL A 81 -23.77 -3.30 -0.15
CA VAL A 81 -22.81 -3.70 0.88
C VAL A 81 -22.35 -2.46 1.64
N GLN A 82 -22.56 -2.46 2.95
CA GLN A 82 -21.85 -1.55 3.87
C GLN A 82 -20.47 -2.13 4.18
N TRP A 83 -19.44 -1.29 4.11
CA TRP A 83 -18.06 -1.70 4.32
C TRP A 83 -17.27 -0.67 5.15
N THR A 84 -16.21 -1.14 5.78
CA THR A 84 -15.23 -0.33 6.51
C THR A 84 -13.84 -0.91 6.26
N LEU A 85 -12.89 -0.05 5.93
CA LEU A 85 -11.49 -0.38 5.70
C LEU A 85 -10.62 0.46 6.64
N GLN A 86 -9.92 -0.19 7.57
CA GLN A 86 -8.92 0.46 8.43
C GLN A 86 -7.53 0.25 7.85
N VAL A 87 -6.72 1.30 7.80
CA VAL A 87 -5.33 1.21 7.36
C VAL A 87 -4.43 1.11 8.58
N MET A 88 -3.72 0.00 8.70
CA MET A 88 -2.76 -0.25 9.77
C MET A 88 -1.34 -0.06 9.24
N ARG A 89 -0.55 0.79 9.90
CA ARG A 89 0.90 0.88 9.73
C ARG A 89 1.57 0.27 10.96
N ASP A 90 2.38 -0.78 10.76
CA ASP A 90 3.13 -1.48 11.82
C ASP A 90 2.27 -1.84 13.06
N GLY A 91 1.00 -2.21 12.82
CA GLY A 91 0.01 -2.58 13.85
C GLY A 91 -0.82 -1.43 14.43
N GLN A 92 -0.53 -0.16 14.11
CA GLN A 92 -1.32 1.00 14.53
C GLN A 92 -2.26 1.48 13.42
N GLN A 93 -3.52 1.81 13.74
CA GLN A 93 -4.43 2.42 12.77
C GLN A 93 -3.99 3.86 12.46
N ILE A 94 -3.78 4.17 11.18
CA ILE A 94 -3.35 5.51 10.71
C ILE A 94 -4.39 6.24 9.87
N ASP A 95 -5.40 5.53 9.36
CA ASP A 95 -6.47 6.03 8.49
C ASP A 95 -7.66 5.05 8.51
N SER A 96 -8.82 5.48 8.01
CA SER A 96 -10.00 4.62 7.81
C SER A 96 -10.97 5.20 6.80
N PHE A 97 -11.56 4.32 5.99
CA PHE A 97 -12.58 4.59 4.99
C PHE A 97 -13.82 3.75 5.31
N ASP A 98 -15.00 4.27 5.02
CA ASP A 98 -16.26 3.53 5.08
C ASP A 98 -17.21 3.99 3.98
N GLY A 99 -18.20 3.15 3.69
CA GLY A 99 -19.19 3.46 2.68
C GLY A 99 -20.26 2.40 2.51
N ALA A 100 -21.25 2.73 1.69
CA ALA A 100 -22.21 1.79 1.14
C ALA A 100 -22.03 1.74 -0.38
N THR A 101 -21.96 0.55 -0.95
CA THR A 101 -21.74 0.36 -2.40
C THR A 101 -22.58 -0.81 -2.90
N THR A 102 -23.33 -0.56 -3.98
CA THR A 102 -24.17 -1.57 -4.65
C THR A 102 -23.30 -2.62 -5.32
N VAL A 103 -23.69 -3.90 -5.28
CA VAL A 103 -22.99 -4.97 -5.99
C VAL A 103 -22.94 -4.68 -7.50
N GLY A 104 -21.76 -4.85 -8.09
CA GLY A 104 -21.47 -4.49 -9.48
C GLY A 104 -21.17 -3.00 -9.70
N GLN A 105 -21.11 -2.19 -8.65
CA GLN A 105 -20.64 -0.80 -8.69
C GLN A 105 -19.35 -0.65 -7.88
N ALA A 106 -18.56 0.38 -8.21
CA ALA A 106 -17.37 0.75 -7.47
C ALA A 106 -17.54 2.12 -6.79
N ARG A 107 -16.95 2.28 -5.60
CA ARG A 107 -16.79 3.56 -4.93
C ARG A 107 -15.30 3.85 -4.76
N THR A 108 -14.87 5.06 -5.11
CA THR A 108 -13.50 5.54 -4.92
C THR A 108 -13.49 6.73 -3.96
N ASP A 109 -12.61 6.68 -2.96
CA ASP A 109 -12.37 7.75 -1.99
C ASP A 109 -10.87 8.01 -1.86
N THR A 110 -10.50 9.28 -1.65
CA THR A 110 -9.10 9.72 -1.52
C THR A 110 -8.91 10.57 -0.28
N HIS A 111 -8.00 10.16 0.61
CA HIS A 111 -7.56 10.93 1.77
C HIS A 111 -6.17 11.52 1.53
N HIS A 112 -5.89 12.67 2.15
CA HIS A 112 -4.61 13.37 2.12
C HIS A 112 -4.15 13.67 3.55
N LYS A 113 -2.83 13.64 3.77
CA LYS A 113 -2.21 13.96 5.06
C LYS A 113 -0.81 14.52 4.87
N VAL A 114 -0.68 15.83 5.05
CA VAL A 114 0.64 16.48 5.13
C VAL A 114 1.31 16.09 6.44
N VAL A 115 2.58 15.68 6.36
CA VAL A 115 3.47 15.40 7.49
C VAL A 115 4.70 16.29 7.41
N THR A 116 5.12 16.84 8.54
CA THR A 116 6.26 17.78 8.63
C THR A 116 7.42 17.11 9.36
N HIS A 117 8.63 17.27 8.80
CA HIS A 117 9.87 16.68 9.28
C HIS A 117 10.88 17.74 9.65
N ASN A 118 11.60 17.51 10.75
CA ASN A 118 12.75 18.31 11.13
C ASN A 118 13.97 17.91 10.29
N VAL A 119 14.61 18.89 9.66
CA VAL A 119 15.65 18.70 8.63
C VAL A 119 16.79 19.71 8.78
N GLY A 120 17.84 19.51 7.99
CA GLY A 120 19.05 20.32 7.98
C GLY A 120 19.93 20.11 9.23
N CYS A 121 21.04 20.83 9.28
CA CYS A 121 22.03 20.73 10.37
C CYS A 121 21.53 21.33 11.70
N LYS A 122 20.41 22.08 11.68
CA LYS A 122 19.77 22.71 12.84
C LYS A 122 18.52 21.97 13.33
N ASP A 123 18.17 20.86 12.70
CA ASP A 123 17.02 20.00 13.02
C ASP A 123 15.68 20.77 13.16
N GLN A 124 15.36 21.60 12.16
CA GLN A 124 14.20 22.50 12.17
C GLN A 124 13.08 22.02 11.24
N PRO A 125 11.79 22.26 11.56
CA PRO A 125 10.66 21.85 10.73
C PRO A 125 10.66 22.60 9.39
N ALA A 126 11.16 21.94 8.35
CA ALA A 126 11.28 22.52 7.00
C ALA A 126 11.19 21.47 5.87
N GLY A 127 11.10 20.18 6.20
CA GLY A 127 10.66 19.16 5.26
C GLY A 127 9.16 18.96 5.40
N SER A 128 8.43 18.81 4.30
CA SER A 128 7.04 18.36 4.33
C SER A 128 6.75 17.40 3.18
N ILE A 129 5.81 16.48 3.41
CA ILE A 129 5.40 15.45 2.46
C ILE A 129 3.88 15.36 2.55
N ASP A 130 3.17 15.43 1.43
CA ASP A 130 1.76 15.08 1.38
C ASP A 130 1.60 13.58 1.11
N LEU A 131 0.97 12.86 2.04
CA LEU A 131 0.63 11.45 1.89
C LEU A 131 -0.80 11.33 1.39
N GLN A 132 -0.93 11.04 0.09
CA GLN A 132 -2.20 10.68 -0.52
C GLN A 132 -2.45 9.17 -0.41
N ARG A 133 -3.70 8.78 -0.14
CA ARG A 133 -4.20 7.41 -0.23
C ARG A 133 -5.52 7.41 -0.97
N THR A 134 -5.59 6.66 -2.07
CA THR A 134 -6.79 6.46 -2.89
C THR A 134 -7.19 5.01 -2.84
N ILE A 135 -8.43 4.75 -2.42
CA ILE A 135 -9.02 3.41 -2.29
C ILE A 135 -10.22 3.32 -3.22
N THR A 136 -10.31 2.26 -4.01
CA THR A 136 -11.53 1.86 -4.74
C THR A 136 -12.04 0.54 -4.18
N VAL A 137 -13.29 0.49 -3.75
CA VAL A 137 -13.97 -0.74 -3.29
C VAL A 137 -15.11 -1.06 -4.25
N SER A 138 -15.14 -2.29 -4.77
CA SER A 138 -16.14 -2.79 -5.70
C SER A 138 -16.69 -4.14 -5.22
N PRO A 139 -17.89 -4.19 -4.63
CA PRO A 139 -18.51 -5.45 -4.25
C PRO A 139 -18.93 -6.25 -5.49
N LEU A 140 -18.27 -7.39 -5.72
CA LEU A 140 -18.53 -8.26 -6.87
C LEU A 140 -19.73 -9.18 -6.62
N GLN A 141 -19.89 -9.65 -5.37
CA GLN A 141 -21.00 -10.50 -4.92
C GLN A 141 -21.25 -10.23 -3.44
N ALA A 142 -22.49 -10.39 -2.97
CA ALA A 142 -22.80 -10.35 -1.55
C ALA A 142 -24.02 -11.20 -1.19
N ASN A 143 -24.02 -11.75 0.03
CA ASN A 143 -25.13 -12.47 0.64
C ASN A 143 -25.10 -12.26 2.17
N ALA A 144 -26.04 -12.88 2.90
CA ALA A 144 -26.16 -12.71 4.35
C ALA A 144 -24.95 -13.22 5.16
N SER A 145 -24.09 -14.06 4.58
CA SER A 145 -22.94 -14.69 5.25
C SER A 145 -21.59 -14.08 4.86
N ALA A 146 -21.45 -13.48 3.67
CA ALA A 146 -20.20 -12.86 3.20
C ALA A 146 -20.41 -11.88 2.04
N ALA A 147 -19.43 -10.99 1.84
CA ALA A 147 -19.25 -10.21 0.62
C ALA A 147 -17.91 -10.53 -0.05
N LEU A 148 -17.89 -10.57 -1.38
CA LEU A 148 -16.68 -10.70 -2.19
C LEU A 148 -16.34 -9.33 -2.78
N LEU A 149 -15.23 -8.73 -2.35
CA LEU A 149 -14.85 -7.37 -2.71
C LEU A 149 -13.61 -7.36 -3.62
N GLN A 150 -13.69 -6.75 -4.80
CA GLN A 150 -12.50 -6.22 -5.44
C GLN A 150 -12.10 -4.94 -4.70
N ILE A 151 -10.80 -4.79 -4.40
CA ILE A 151 -10.25 -3.59 -3.76
C ILE A 151 -8.97 -3.19 -4.49
N ASP A 152 -8.93 -1.96 -4.98
CA ASP A 152 -7.75 -1.36 -5.60
C ASP A 152 -7.26 -0.19 -4.75
N ALA A 153 -5.94 -0.05 -4.63
CA ALA A 153 -5.29 0.89 -3.73
C ALA A 153 -4.11 1.58 -4.40
N GLN A 154 -4.00 2.89 -4.20
CA GLN A 154 -2.84 3.70 -4.58
C GLN A 154 -2.41 4.54 -3.37
N GLU A 155 -1.13 4.50 -3.04
CA GLU A 155 -0.60 4.91 -1.73
C GLU A 155 0.71 5.70 -1.93
N THR A 156 0.76 6.94 -1.44
CA THR A 156 2.00 7.70 -1.28
C THR A 156 2.50 7.52 0.15
N LEU A 157 3.56 6.74 0.31
CA LEU A 157 4.17 6.41 1.60
C LEU A 157 5.51 7.14 1.77
N GLU A 158 5.90 7.38 3.02
CA GLU A 158 7.25 7.81 3.35
C GLU A 158 8.21 6.62 3.31
N ASN A 159 9.38 6.79 2.69
CA ASN A 159 10.48 5.86 2.88
C ASN A 159 11.04 6.03 4.31
N PRO A 160 11.06 4.99 5.18
CA PRO A 160 11.52 5.13 6.56
C PRO A 160 13.00 5.49 6.68
N ALA A 161 13.81 5.26 5.63
CA ALA A 161 15.20 5.71 5.58
C ALA A 161 15.29 7.19 5.16
N ALA A 162 15.29 8.11 6.13
CA ALA A 162 15.57 9.52 5.91
C ALA A 162 17.04 9.72 5.43
N PRO A 163 17.27 10.30 4.23
CA PRO A 163 18.62 10.53 3.72
C PRO A 163 19.36 11.64 4.47
N LYS A 164 20.65 11.82 4.17
CA LYS A 164 21.52 12.85 4.75
C LYS A 164 22.42 13.47 3.69
N THR A 165 22.92 14.68 3.93
CA THR A 165 24.02 15.27 3.17
C THR A 165 25.36 14.58 3.48
N THR A 166 26.39 14.85 2.69
CA THR A 166 27.77 14.40 2.95
C THR A 166 28.27 14.84 4.33
N ASP A 167 27.87 16.03 4.78
CA ASP A 167 28.17 16.58 6.12
C ASP A 167 27.29 16.00 7.24
N GLY A 168 26.47 14.98 6.94
CA GLY A 168 25.64 14.25 7.90
C GLY A 168 24.32 14.94 8.28
N CYS A 169 23.99 16.10 7.71
CA CYS A 169 22.78 16.85 8.03
C CYS A 169 21.53 16.14 7.47
N LYS A 170 20.43 16.11 8.24
CA LYS A 170 19.19 15.42 7.85
C LYS A 170 18.58 16.01 6.58
N LEU A 171 18.13 15.15 5.68
CA LEU A 171 17.23 15.50 4.57
C LEU A 171 15.83 14.90 4.88
N PRO A 172 14.75 15.44 4.30
CA PRO A 172 13.42 14.87 4.49
C PRO A 172 13.36 13.43 3.96
N PRO A 173 12.56 12.53 4.60
CA PRO A 173 12.19 11.27 3.99
C PRO A 173 11.68 11.47 2.56
N GLN A 174 11.96 10.51 1.68
CA GLN A 174 11.49 10.61 0.30
C GLN A 174 10.14 9.90 0.16
N PRO A 175 9.15 10.51 -0.52
CA PRO A 175 7.91 9.81 -0.84
C PRO A 175 8.18 8.68 -1.83
N ARG A 176 7.44 7.58 -1.70
CA ARG A 176 7.34 6.51 -2.70
C ARG A 176 5.87 6.24 -2.98
N GLN A 177 5.54 6.02 -4.25
CA GLN A 177 4.22 5.54 -4.64
C GLN A 177 4.22 4.02 -4.71
N ILE A 178 3.13 3.40 -4.25
CA ILE A 178 2.83 1.98 -4.46
C ILE A 178 1.39 1.83 -4.93
N GLY A 179 1.13 0.75 -5.67
CA GLY A 179 -0.23 0.30 -6.00
C GLY A 179 -0.42 -1.15 -5.59
N ALA A 180 -1.62 -1.50 -5.12
CA ALA A 180 -1.99 -2.86 -4.77
C ALA A 180 -3.44 -3.15 -5.20
N SER A 181 -3.73 -4.39 -5.56
CA SER A 181 -5.06 -4.84 -5.96
C SER A 181 -5.37 -6.20 -5.36
N HIS A 182 -6.60 -6.40 -4.88
CA HIS A 182 -7.13 -7.69 -4.47
C HIS A 182 -8.38 -7.99 -5.30
N PRO A 183 -8.36 -8.99 -6.20
CA PRO A 183 -9.43 -9.18 -7.19
C PRO A 183 -10.72 -9.81 -6.63
N GLY A 184 -10.70 -10.32 -5.40
CA GLY A 184 -11.87 -10.90 -4.75
C GLY A 184 -11.61 -11.28 -3.30
N LEU A 185 -11.59 -10.28 -2.41
CA LEU A 185 -11.43 -10.47 -0.97
C LEU A 185 -12.75 -11.00 -0.39
N ASN A 186 -12.75 -12.25 0.07
CA ASN A 186 -13.90 -12.83 0.75
C ASN A 186 -13.94 -12.31 2.20
N VAL A 187 -14.93 -11.49 2.53
CA VAL A 187 -15.13 -10.86 3.84
C VAL A 187 -16.40 -11.44 4.47
N PRO A 188 -16.29 -12.33 5.49
CA PRO A 188 -17.44 -12.85 6.21
C PRO A 188 -18.22 -11.74 6.91
N ALA A 189 -19.54 -11.85 6.92
CA ALA A 189 -20.45 -10.79 7.34
C ALA A 189 -20.15 -10.30 8.76
N GLY A 190 -19.83 -9.01 8.89
CA GLY A 190 -19.52 -8.36 10.16
C GLY A 190 -18.18 -8.76 10.81
N GLN A 191 -17.33 -9.54 10.14
CA GLN A 191 -15.98 -9.91 10.61
C GLN A 191 -14.89 -9.02 9.99
N TRP A 192 -13.71 -8.99 10.62
CA TRP A 192 -12.52 -8.36 10.06
C TRP A 192 -11.66 -9.37 9.31
N VAL A 193 -11.27 -9.06 8.08
CA VAL A 193 -10.26 -9.77 7.30
C VAL A 193 -9.06 -8.85 7.08
N ASN A 194 -7.85 -9.38 7.18
CA ASN A 194 -6.61 -8.63 6.96
C ASN A 194 -6.07 -8.91 5.55
N TRP A 195 -5.68 -7.85 4.83
CA TRP A 195 -4.96 -7.90 3.57
C TRP A 195 -3.68 -7.06 3.68
N THR A 196 -2.51 -7.71 3.65
CA THR A 196 -1.22 -7.01 3.62
C THR A 196 -0.95 -6.48 2.21
N ILE A 197 -0.61 -5.18 2.09
CA ILE A 197 -0.19 -4.56 0.83
C ILE A 197 1.29 -4.15 0.83
N VAL A 198 1.93 -4.10 2.01
CA VAL A 198 3.38 -3.97 2.16
C VAL A 198 3.81 -4.80 3.37
N ASP A 199 4.72 -5.75 3.19
CA ASP A 199 5.17 -6.64 4.26
C ASP A 199 6.21 -6.02 5.21
N LYS A 200 6.86 -4.92 4.81
CA LYS A 200 7.90 -4.23 5.61
C LYS A 200 8.24 -2.81 5.15
N ASP A 201 8.90 -2.07 6.03
CA ASP A 201 9.56 -0.79 5.75
C ASP A 201 8.66 0.32 5.16
N PRO A 202 7.51 0.70 5.75
CA PRO A 202 6.81 0.09 6.89
C PRO A 202 5.83 -1.01 6.45
N THR A 203 5.38 -1.81 7.41
CA THR A 203 4.31 -2.80 7.18
C THR A 203 2.98 -2.08 7.00
N ILE A 204 2.25 -2.33 5.91
CA ILE A 204 0.90 -1.78 5.67
C ILE A 204 -0.09 -2.92 5.48
N VAL A 205 -1.09 -2.97 6.36
CA VAL A 205 -2.18 -3.96 6.36
C VAL A 205 -3.51 -3.24 6.33
N TYR A 206 -4.37 -3.56 5.37
CA TYR A 206 -5.75 -3.14 5.37
C TYR A 206 -6.59 -4.16 6.13
N ARG A 207 -7.34 -3.71 7.13
CA ARG A 207 -8.38 -4.52 7.79
C ARG A 207 -9.71 -4.15 7.16
N VAL A 208 -10.39 -5.13 6.57
CA VAL A 208 -11.65 -4.92 5.86
C VAL A 208 -12.78 -5.63 6.58
N ARG A 209 -13.90 -4.95 6.77
CA ARG A 209 -15.16 -5.47 7.33
C ARG A 209 -16.29 -5.11 6.38
N ALA A 210 -17.20 -6.03 6.15
CA ALA A 210 -18.34 -5.82 5.27
C ALA A 210 -19.58 -6.59 5.74
N SER A 211 -20.75 -6.09 5.37
CA SER A 211 -22.05 -6.76 5.53
C SER A 211 -23.03 -6.21 4.50
N LEU A 212 -24.12 -6.93 4.22
CA LEU A 212 -25.27 -6.32 3.55
C LEU A 212 -25.75 -5.10 4.37
N ALA A 213 -26.14 -4.04 3.68
CA ALA A 213 -26.88 -2.94 4.28
C ALA A 213 -28.23 -3.47 4.80
N PRO A 214 -28.75 -2.95 5.92
CA PRO A 214 -30.14 -3.20 6.30
C PRO A 214 -31.07 -2.66 5.20
N PRO A 215 -32.23 -3.28 4.94
CA PRO A 215 -33.23 -2.73 4.04
C PRO A 215 -33.58 -1.30 4.47
N SER A 216 -33.49 -0.34 3.55
CA SER A 216 -33.92 1.03 3.80
C SER A 216 -35.42 1.04 4.01
N ALA A 217 -35.86 1.39 5.23
CA ALA A 217 -37.27 1.58 5.52
C ALA A 217 -37.82 2.73 4.66
N GLN A 218 -38.62 2.40 3.64
CA GLN A 218 -39.38 3.39 2.89
C GLN A 218 -40.49 3.96 3.78
N PRO A 219 -40.69 5.29 3.79
CA PRO A 219 -41.84 5.94 4.41
C PRO A 219 -43.12 5.76 3.58
#